data_AF-A0AAN9G994-F1
#
_entry.id   AF-A0AAN9G994-F1
#
_cell.length_a   1.000
_cell.length_b   1.000
_cell.length_c   1.000
_cell.angle_alpha   90.00
_cell.angle_beta   90.00
_cell.angle_gamma   90.00
#
_symmetry.space_group_name_H-M   'P 1'
#
loop_
_entity.id
_entity.type
_entity.pdbx_description
1 polymer ?
#
loop_
_entity_poly.entity_id
_entity_poly.type
_entity_poly.pdbx_seq_one_letter_code
_entity_poly.pdbx_strand_id
1 'polypeptide(L)'
;MSKHALLAYSDTLRQEMYKWDVHVAIIEPGAFYTGNTQEQVLKKRQTEIWESLDPETQDTYGKDYLNSMYSHFITTSQTFPADLTPTIRCIRSALLSMRPRARYPTGKGEELVICLHPFLPVWLADRIMATFGLLPRHLKPAALL
;
A
#
# COMPACT_ATOMS: atom_id res chain seq x y z
N MET A 1 -6.52 -5.86 2.93
CA MET A 1 -7.89 -5.66 3.46
C MET A 1 -8.01 -4.43 4.36
N SER A 2 -7.27 -4.33 5.48
CA SER A 2 -7.42 -3.21 6.44
C SER A 2 -7.32 -1.80 5.82
N LYS A 3 -6.36 -1.56 4.93
CA LYS A 3 -6.22 -0.25 4.25
C LYS A 3 -7.44 0.10 3.39
N HIS A 4 -7.99 -0.87 2.67
CA HIS A 4 -9.19 -0.66 1.86
C HIS A 4 -10.44 -0.48 2.72
N ALA A 5 -10.53 -1.20 3.84
CA ALA A 5 -11.60 -1.01 4.81
C ALA A 5 -11.58 0.40 5.40
N LEU A 6 -10.40 0.97 5.70
CA LEU A 6 -10.26 2.35 6.16
C LEU A 6 -10.75 3.37 5.12
N LEU A 7 -10.51 3.13 3.83
CA LEU A 7 -11.01 3.97 2.74
C LEU A 7 -12.55 3.96 2.70
N ALA A 8 -13.15 2.76 2.67
CA ALA A 8 -14.61 2.61 2.66
C ALA A 8 -15.27 3.22 3.91
N TYR A 9 -14.66 3.02 5.07
CA TYR A 9 -15.11 3.63 6.33
C TYR A 9 -15.05 5.16 6.25
N SER A 10 -13.94 5.73 5.79
CA SER A 10 -13.76 7.19 5.69
C SER A 10 -14.71 7.81 4.67
N ASP A 11 -14.97 7.14 3.54
CA ASP A 11 -15.92 7.59 2.52
C ASP A 11 -17.36 7.64 3.08
N THR A 12 -17.73 6.64 3.86
CA THR A 12 -19.05 6.58 4.52
C THR A 12 -19.16 7.69 5.59
N LEU A 13 -18.15 7.80 6.46
CA LEU A 13 -18.11 8.80 7.51
C LEU A 13 -18.21 10.23 6.94
N ARG A 14 -17.54 10.51 5.82
CA ARG A 14 -17.63 11.81 5.14
C ARG A 14 -19.07 12.16 4.74
N GLN A 15 -19.84 11.20 4.25
CA GLN A 15 -21.24 11.41 3.86
C GLN A 15 -22.11 11.66 5.08
N GLU A 16 -21.93 10.88 6.16
CA GLU A 16 -22.71 11.03 7.39
C GLU A 16 -22.43 12.35 8.10
N MET A 17 -21.17 12.80 8.09
CA MET A 17 -20.73 14.02 8.76
C MET A 17 -21.12 15.31 8.03
N TYR A 18 -21.40 15.23 6.72
CA TYR A 18 -21.65 16.39 5.86
C TYR A 18 -22.78 17.30 6.34
N LYS A 19 -23.84 16.73 6.93
CA LYS A 19 -24.99 17.49 7.45
C LYS A 19 -24.66 18.39 8.65
N TRP A 20 -23.51 18.18 9.28
CA TRP A 20 -23.02 19.00 10.40
C TRP A 20 -21.84 19.90 10.02
N ASP A 21 -21.58 20.06 8.73
CA ASP A 21 -20.44 20.84 8.20
C ASP A 21 -19.07 20.34 8.72
N VAL A 22 -18.99 19.05 9.05
CA VAL A 22 -17.75 18.40 9.48
C VAL A 22 -17.09 17.75 8.27
N HIS A 23 -15.90 18.23 7.90
CA HIS A 23 -15.12 17.69 6.80
C HIS A 23 -14.28 16.49 7.22
N VAL A 24 -14.35 15.41 6.43
CA VAL A 24 -13.51 14.21 6.58
C VAL A 24 -12.61 14.10 5.36
N ALA A 25 -11.31 13.98 5.59
CA ALA A 25 -10.28 13.83 4.56
C ALA A 25 -9.38 12.64 4.88
N ILE A 26 -9.04 11.85 3.87
CA ILE A 26 -8.06 10.77 3.97
C ILE A 26 -6.74 11.21 3.34
N ILE A 27 -5.65 11.02 4.08
CA ILE A 27 -4.29 11.16 3.56
C ILE A 27 -3.85 9.76 3.13
N GLU A 28 -3.39 9.64 1.89
CA GLU A 28 -2.98 8.36 1.30
C GLU A 28 -1.48 8.40 1.00
N PRO A 29 -0.64 7.97 1.95
CA PRO A 29 0.78 7.95 1.71
C PRO A 29 1.20 6.87 0.73
N GLY A 30 2.07 7.27 -0.20
CA GLY A 30 2.89 6.38 -0.98
C GLY A 30 3.83 5.49 -0.19
N ALA A 31 4.68 4.79 -0.92
CA ALA A 31 5.78 4.05 -0.34
C ALA A 31 6.92 5.00 0.04
N PHE A 32 7.18 5.16 1.34
CA PHE A 32 8.28 5.97 1.87
C PHE A 32 9.28 5.09 2.62
N TYR A 33 10.54 5.50 2.58
CA TYR A 33 11.57 4.87 3.39
C TYR A 33 11.43 5.31 4.85
N THR A 34 10.86 4.43 5.67
CA THR A 34 10.58 4.66 7.09
C THR A 34 11.13 3.49 7.92
N GLY A 35 11.07 3.58 9.26
CA GLY A 35 11.49 2.47 10.13
C GLY A 35 10.86 1.12 9.78
N ASN A 36 9.63 1.14 9.25
CA ASN A 36 8.89 -0.05 8.85
C ASN A 36 9.41 -0.75 7.58
N THR A 37 10.14 -0.02 6.73
CA THR A 37 10.67 -0.51 5.46
C THR A 37 12.18 -0.69 5.49
N GLN A 38 12.82 -0.52 6.65
CA GLN A 38 14.24 -0.78 6.81
C GLN A 38 14.53 -2.27 6.64
N GLU A 39 15.66 -2.58 6.00
CA GLU A 39 16.08 -3.95 5.69
C GLU A 39 16.07 -4.86 6.94
N GLN A 40 16.61 -4.36 8.06
CA GLN A 40 16.69 -5.13 9.31
C GLN A 40 15.30 -5.51 9.84
N VAL A 41 14.34 -4.59 9.74
CA VAL A 41 12.95 -4.81 10.16
C VAL A 41 12.25 -5.79 9.22
N LEU A 42 12.48 -5.68 7.91
CA LEU A 42 11.93 -6.60 6.92
C LEU A 42 12.46 -8.03 7.10
N LYS A 43 13.78 -8.18 7.29
CA LYS A 43 14.42 -9.49 7.56
C LYS A 43 13.93 -10.12 8.84
N LYS A 44 13.83 -9.33 9.92
CA LYS A 44 13.28 -9.81 11.20
C LYS A 44 11.85 -10.34 11.03
N ARG A 45 10.99 -9.57 10.36
CA ARG A 45 9.60 -9.99 10.07
C ARG A 45 9.52 -11.23 9.20
N GLN A 46 10.40 -11.37 8.22
CA GLN A 46 10.46 -12.56 7.38
C GLN A 46 10.66 -13.82 8.20
N THR A 47 11.65 -13.80 9.11
CA THR A 47 11.96 -14.91 10.01
C THR A 47 10.78 -15.19 10.94
N GLU A 48 10.26 -14.16 11.60
CA GLU A 48 9.11 -14.28 12.52
C GLU A 48 7.88 -14.89 11.82
N ILE A 49 7.58 -14.45 10.60
CA ILE A 49 6.47 -15.00 9.80
C ILE A 49 6.74 -16.45 9.50
N TRP A 50 7.90 -16.81 8.92
CA TRP A 50 8.20 -18.19 8.53
C TRP A 50 8.12 -19.16 9.72
N GLU A 51 8.67 -18.78 10.87
CA GLU A 51 8.67 -19.59 12.09
C GLU A 51 7.28 -19.73 12.72
N SER A 52 6.37 -18.77 12.47
CA SER A 52 5.00 -18.81 12.97
C SER A 52 4.04 -19.66 12.12
N LEU A 53 4.45 -20.05 10.90
CA LEU A 53 3.62 -20.84 9.98
C LEU A 53 3.61 -22.32 10.39
N ASP A 54 2.46 -22.96 10.21
CA ASP A 54 2.34 -24.40 10.32
C ASP A 54 3.06 -25.12 9.14
N PRO A 55 3.43 -26.41 9.30
CA PRO A 55 4.17 -27.15 8.28
C PRO A 55 3.47 -27.24 6.92
N GLU A 56 2.15 -27.33 6.87
CA GLU A 56 1.38 -27.42 5.62
C GLU A 56 1.46 -26.11 4.85
N THR A 57 1.34 -24.98 5.55
CA THR A 57 1.50 -23.65 4.94
C THR A 57 2.93 -23.40 4.49
N GLN A 58 3.93 -23.88 5.24
CA GLN A 58 5.34 -23.78 4.83
C GLN A 58 5.60 -24.55 3.53
N ASP A 59 5.07 -25.77 3.40
CA ASP A 59 5.21 -26.57 2.17
C ASP A 59 4.46 -25.92 0.99
N THR A 60 3.25 -25.42 1.23
CA THR A 60 2.41 -24.77 0.21
C THR A 60 3.10 -23.55 -0.42
N TYR A 61 3.66 -22.67 0.40
CA TYR A 61 4.33 -21.47 -0.11
C TYR A 61 5.76 -21.75 -0.55
N GLY A 62 6.49 -22.58 0.19
CA GLY A 62 7.92 -22.82 -0.01
C GLY A 62 8.79 -21.67 0.50
N LYS A 63 9.93 -22.03 1.11
CA LYS A 63 10.86 -21.04 1.69
C LYS A 63 11.49 -20.15 0.62
N ASP A 64 11.76 -20.70 -0.56
CA ASP A 64 12.37 -19.96 -1.67
C ASP A 64 11.46 -18.85 -2.21
N TYR A 65 10.15 -19.10 -2.29
CA TYR A 65 9.17 -18.09 -2.67
C TYR A 65 9.19 -16.91 -1.68
N LEU A 66 9.14 -17.20 -0.37
CA LEU A 66 9.23 -16.18 0.66
C LEU A 66 10.55 -15.40 0.57
N ASN A 67 11.68 -16.10 0.41
CA ASN A 67 13.00 -15.49 0.27
C ASN A 67 13.09 -14.55 -0.93
N SER A 68 12.58 -14.97 -2.09
CA SER A 68 12.56 -14.15 -3.30
C SER A 68 11.65 -12.93 -3.14
N MET A 69 10.46 -13.10 -2.54
CA MET A 69 9.55 -11.97 -2.24
C MET A 69 10.22 -10.92 -1.35
N TYR A 70 10.82 -11.33 -0.24
CA TYR A 70 11.45 -10.41 0.70
C TYR A 70 12.71 -9.76 0.12
N SER A 71 13.49 -10.50 -0.66
CA SER A 71 14.64 -9.93 -1.38
C SER A 71 14.18 -8.81 -2.32
N HIS A 72 13.11 -9.04 -3.08
CA HIS A 72 12.54 -8.02 -3.95
C HIS A 72 12.02 -6.81 -3.17
N PHE A 73 11.32 -7.02 -2.04
CA PHE A 73 10.85 -5.93 -1.20
C PHE A 73 11.99 -5.10 -0.60
N ILE A 74 13.07 -5.75 -0.14
CA ILE A 74 14.25 -5.06 0.40
C ILE A 74 14.89 -4.20 -0.68
N THR A 75 15.15 -4.75 -1.87
CA THR A 75 15.71 -3.97 -2.99
C THR A 75 14.79 -2.82 -3.40
N THR A 76 13.48 -3.06 -3.50
CA THR A 76 12.51 -2.02 -3.85
C THR A 76 12.45 -0.92 -2.80
N SER A 77 12.52 -1.29 -1.51
CA SER A 77 12.44 -0.33 -0.41
C SER A 77 13.55 0.72 -0.41
N GLN A 78 14.73 0.38 -0.94
CA GLN A 78 15.86 1.30 -1.09
C GLN A 78 15.58 2.41 -2.12
N THR A 79 14.61 2.21 -3.01
CA THR A 79 14.19 3.23 -4.00
C THR A 79 13.14 4.19 -3.45
N PHE A 80 12.56 3.90 -2.28
CA PHE A 80 11.53 4.75 -1.70
C PHE A 80 12.10 6.07 -1.20
N PRO A 81 11.42 7.20 -1.41
CA PRO A 81 11.85 8.49 -0.89
C PRO A 81 11.86 8.47 0.65
N ALA A 82 12.94 8.97 1.25
CA ALA A 82 13.01 9.21 2.69
C ALA A 82 12.37 10.56 3.11
N ASP A 83 12.18 11.47 2.15
CA ASP A 83 11.57 12.77 2.40
C ASP A 83 10.05 12.64 2.59
N LEU A 84 9.58 12.85 3.82
CA LEU A 84 8.17 12.84 4.19
C LEU A 84 7.46 14.19 3.98
N THR A 85 8.18 15.21 3.49
CA THR A 85 7.62 16.55 3.20
C THR A 85 6.35 16.49 2.33
N PRO A 86 6.23 15.65 1.30
CA PRO A 86 4.98 15.51 0.54
C PRO A 86 3.78 15.16 1.44
N THR A 87 3.94 14.19 2.34
CA THR A 87 2.89 13.78 3.28
C THR A 87 2.53 14.90 4.25
N ILE A 88 3.54 15.57 4.82
CA ILE A 88 3.35 16.70 5.74
C ILE A 88 2.60 17.85 5.04
N ARG A 89 2.92 18.14 3.78
CA ARG A 89 2.21 19.16 2.99
C ARG A 89 0.75 18.79 2.75
N CYS A 90 0.46 17.52 2.48
CA CYS A 90 -0.91 17.03 2.34
C CYS A 90 -1.69 17.16 3.65
N ILE A 91 -1.11 16.77 4.78
CA ILE A 91 -1.71 16.97 6.12
C ILE A 91 -1.99 18.45 6.37
N ARG A 92 -0.99 19.32 6.14
CA ARG A 92 -1.15 20.78 6.29
C ARG A 92 -2.26 21.32 5.41
N SER A 93 -2.34 20.87 4.16
CA SER A 93 -3.39 21.29 3.23
C SER A 93 -4.77 20.80 3.69
N ALA A 94 -4.89 19.55 4.16
CA ALA A 94 -6.16 19.03 4.67
C ALA A 94 -6.67 19.83 5.88
N LEU A 95 -5.77 20.29 6.76
CA LEU A 95 -6.12 21.03 7.97
C LEU A 95 -6.41 22.52 7.72
N LEU A 96 -5.68 23.17 6.81
CA LEU A 96 -5.70 24.63 6.66
C LEU A 96 -6.48 25.13 5.43
N SER A 97 -6.93 24.23 4.56
CA SER A 97 -7.66 24.65 3.34
C SER A 97 -9.08 25.09 3.70
N MET A 98 -9.52 26.21 3.13
CA MET A 98 -10.92 26.67 3.20
C MET A 98 -11.91 25.68 2.57
N ARG A 99 -11.44 24.83 1.66
CA ARG A 99 -12.23 23.79 0.98
C ARG A 99 -11.39 22.51 0.90
N PRO A 100 -11.31 21.72 1.99
CA PRO A 100 -10.48 20.53 2.01
C PRO A 100 -11.02 19.47 1.04
N ARG A 101 -10.11 18.74 0.38
CA ARG A 101 -10.47 17.61 -0.49
C ARG A 101 -10.80 16.39 0.36
N ALA A 102 -11.60 15.47 -0.17
CA ALA A 102 -11.88 14.21 0.50
C ALA A 102 -10.65 13.28 0.54
N ARG A 103 -9.76 13.37 -0.46
CA ARG A 103 -8.58 12.51 -0.60
C ARG A 103 -7.33 13.31 -0.94
N TYR A 104 -6.22 12.98 -0.29
CA TYR A 104 -4.91 13.60 -0.49
C TYR A 104 -3.84 12.51 -0.73
N PRO A 105 -3.60 12.11 -1.98
CA PRO A 105 -2.51 11.21 -2.33
C PRO A 105 -1.16 11.89 -2.08
N THR A 106 -0.18 11.14 -1.56
CA THR A 106 1.13 11.69 -1.23
C THR A 106 2.23 10.95 -1.98
N GLY A 107 2.44 11.34 -3.23
CA GLY A 107 3.47 10.78 -4.09
C GLY A 107 3.33 11.28 -5.53
N LYS A 108 4.42 11.23 -6.31
CA LYS A 108 4.37 11.61 -7.74
C LYS A 108 3.67 10.50 -8.52
N GLY A 109 2.49 10.79 -9.09
CA GLY A 109 1.75 9.86 -9.96
C GLY A 109 0.68 9.01 -9.25
N GLU A 110 0.63 9.00 -7.92
CA GLU A 110 -0.39 8.28 -7.15
C GLU A 110 -1.80 8.83 -7.40
N GLU A 111 -1.93 10.15 -7.52
CA GLU A 111 -3.20 10.82 -7.84
C GLU A 111 -3.78 10.31 -9.17
N LEU A 112 -2.92 10.04 -10.17
CA LEU A 112 -3.36 9.52 -11.46
C LEU A 112 -3.89 8.08 -11.31
N VAL A 113 -3.18 7.22 -10.59
CA VAL A 113 -3.59 5.82 -10.40
C VAL A 113 -4.91 5.75 -9.62
N ILE A 114 -5.03 6.52 -8.53
CA ILE A 114 -6.23 6.57 -7.69
C ILE A 114 -7.42 7.13 -8.46
N CYS A 115 -7.19 8.15 -9.30
CA CYS A 115 -8.23 8.75 -10.11
C CYS A 115 -8.66 7.85 -11.28
N LEU A 116 -7.73 7.18 -11.96
CA LEU A 116 -8.03 6.35 -13.14
C LEU A 116 -8.61 4.98 -12.77
N HIS A 117 -8.19 4.37 -11.65
CA HIS A 117 -8.56 3.00 -11.28
C HIS A 117 -10.08 2.73 -11.31
N PRO A 118 -10.95 3.60 -10.77
CA PRO A 118 -12.40 3.37 -10.78
C PRO A 118 -13.04 3.38 -12.18
N PHE A 119 -12.36 3.94 -13.19
CA PHE A 119 -12.87 4.03 -14.56
C PHE A 119 -12.37 2.88 -15.46
N LEU A 120 -11.43 2.07 -14.98
CA LEU A 120 -10.86 0.97 -15.76
C LEU A 120 -11.76 -0.28 -15.66
N PRO A 121 -11.99 -1.01 -16.76
CA PRO A 121 -12.56 -2.35 -16.69
C PRO A 121 -11.72 -3.28 -15.80
N VAL A 122 -12.37 -4.19 -15.08
CA VAL A 122 -11.73 -5.11 -14.11
C VAL A 122 -10.52 -5.83 -14.70
N TRP A 123 -10.66 -6.43 -15.88
CA TRP A 123 -9.57 -7.15 -16.55
C TRP A 123 -8.33 -6.27 -16.83
N LEU A 124 -8.56 -4.98 -17.11
CA LEU A 124 -7.50 -4.04 -17.42
C LEU A 124 -6.82 -3.56 -16.13
N ALA A 125 -7.60 -3.28 -15.09
CA ALA A 125 -7.09 -2.98 -13.76
C ALA A 125 -6.22 -4.14 -13.23
N ASP A 126 -6.70 -5.37 -13.34
CA ASP A 126 -5.97 -6.58 -12.93
C ASP A 126 -4.66 -6.75 -13.71
N ARG A 127 -4.70 -6.50 -15.03
CA ARG A 127 -3.51 -6.57 -15.88
C ARG A 127 -2.48 -5.51 -15.52
N ILE A 128 -2.90 -4.26 -15.29
CA ILE A 128 -2.05 -3.15 -14.87
C ILE A 128 -1.43 -3.46 -13.50
N MET A 129 -2.25 -3.92 -12.55
CA MET A 129 -1.80 -4.23 -11.20
C MET A 129 -0.86 -5.43 -11.18
N ALA A 130 -1.06 -6.42 -12.06
CA ALA A 130 -0.11 -7.51 -12.24
C ALA A 130 1.21 -7.05 -12.88
N THR A 131 1.23 -6.00 -13.72
CA THR A 131 2.48 -5.47 -14.33
C THR A 131 3.26 -4.57 -13.40
N PHE A 132 2.57 -3.69 -12.67
CA PHE A 132 3.17 -2.66 -11.81
C PHE A 132 3.13 -3.03 -10.32
N GLY A 133 2.63 -4.22 -10.00
CA GLY A 133 2.54 -4.72 -8.65
C GLY A 133 3.91 -4.89 -8.00
N LEU A 134 3.93 -4.89 -6.66
CA LEU A 134 5.17 -4.96 -5.89
C LEU A 134 5.90 -6.30 -5.99
N LEU A 135 5.26 -7.33 -6.54
CA LEU A 135 5.82 -8.66 -6.70
C LEU A 135 6.02 -9.00 -8.18
N PRO A 136 7.20 -9.54 -8.56
CA PRO A 136 7.43 -10.03 -9.91
C PRO A 136 6.46 -11.14 -10.30
N ARG A 137 5.93 -11.09 -11.51
CA ARG A 137 5.00 -12.09 -12.07
C ARG A 137 5.55 -13.52 -12.13
N HIS A 138 6.86 -13.67 -12.17
CA HIS A 138 7.50 -14.97 -12.27
C HIS A 138 7.63 -15.68 -10.91
N LEU A 139 7.44 -14.97 -9.79
CA LEU A 139 7.47 -15.60 -8.47
C LEU A 139 6.18 -16.38 -8.25
N LYS A 140 6.32 -17.67 -7.96
CA LYS A 140 5.21 -18.57 -7.66
C LYS A 140 5.46 -19.32 -6.35
N PRO A 141 4.42 -19.53 -5.52
CA PRO A 141 4.43 -20.49 -4.43
C PRO A 141 4.83 -21.89 -4.89
N ALA A 142 5.43 -22.68 -4.00
CA ALA A 142 5.83 -24.06 -4.28
C ALA A 142 4.67 -24.94 -4.76
N ALA A 143 3.47 -24.77 -4.21
CA ALA A 143 2.28 -25.51 -4.65
C ALA A 143 1.80 -25.18 -6.08
N LEU A 144 2.33 -24.12 -6.71
CA LEU A 144 1.98 -23.67 -8.07
C LEU A 144 3.12 -23.85 -9.08
N LEU A 145 4.21 -24.53 -8.69
CA LEU A 145 5.31 -24.95 -9.54
C LEU A 145 5.05 -26.35 -10.11
#